data_AF-A0A838QG39-F1
#
_entry.id   AF-A0A838QG39-F1
#
_cell.length_a   1.000
_cell.length_b   1.000
_cell.length_c   1.000
_cell.angle_alpha   90.00
_cell.angle_beta   90.00
_cell.angle_gamma   90.00
#
_symmetry.space_group_name_H-M   'P 1'
#
loop_
_entity.id
_entity.type
_entity.pdbx_description
1 polymer ?
#
loop_
_entity_poly.entity_id
_entity_poly.type
_entity_poly.pdbx_seq_one_letter_code
_entity_poly.pdbx_strand_id
1 'polypeptide(L)'
;SISWHGEGIDETGTLEPRDGAAPGQVIVRVDPRYFRPTEVESLLGDATKARQKLGWAPKVSFEQLVAEMVAEDLNEAERDELVKKHGYSVPNARE
;
A
#
# COMPACT_ATOMS: atom_id res chain seq x y z
N SER A 1 -1.25 14.45 -7.90
CA SER A 1 0.08 13.83 -7.77
C SER A 1 0.46 13.87 -6.30
N ILE A 2 1.50 13.14 -5.91
CA ILE A 2 2.05 13.22 -4.56
C ILE A 2 3.28 14.14 -4.64
N SER A 3 3.39 15.05 -3.69
CA SER A 3 4.55 15.92 -3.51
C SER A 3 5.30 15.51 -2.25
N TRP A 4 6.61 15.27 -2.41
CA TRP A 4 7.48 14.74 -1.37
C TRP A 4 8.28 15.85 -0.71
N HIS A 5 8.33 15.84 0.62
CA HIS A 5 8.99 16.87 1.43
C HIS A 5 9.74 16.22 2.58
N GLY A 6 10.91 16.78 2.94
CA GLY A 6 11.76 16.25 4.00
C GLY A 6 12.66 15.10 3.54
N GLU A 7 13.31 14.44 4.49
CA GLU A 7 14.17 13.29 4.26
C GLU A 7 14.17 12.36 5.48
N GLY A 8 14.47 11.07 5.25
CA GLY A 8 14.55 10.08 6.31
C GLY A 8 13.27 10.00 7.17
N ILE A 9 13.42 10.16 8.48
CA ILE A 9 12.31 10.11 9.44
C ILE A 9 11.29 11.24 9.27
N ASP A 10 11.72 12.37 8.70
CA ASP A 10 10.89 13.55 8.53
C ASP A 10 10.25 13.61 7.12
N GLU A 11 10.45 12.56 6.30
CA GLU A 11 9.88 12.48 4.97
C GLU A 11 8.35 12.32 5.01
N THR A 12 7.67 13.15 4.21
CA THR A 12 6.21 13.16 4.08
C THR A 12 5.79 13.25 2.61
N GLY A 13 4.71 12.54 2.28
CA GLY A 13 4.02 12.63 0.99
C GLY A 13 2.69 13.35 1.16
N THR A 14 2.54 14.51 0.51
CA THR A 14 1.30 15.28 0.51
C THR A 14 0.55 15.13 -0.81
N LEU A 15 -0.77 15.04 -0.73
CA LEU A 15 -1.62 15.00 -1.91
C LEU A 15 -1.77 16.42 -2.48
N GLU A 16 -1.42 16.59 -3.75
CA GLU A 16 -1.72 17.82 -4.48
C GLU A 16 -3.24 18.06 -4.52
N PRO A 17 -3.72 19.31 -4.42
CA PRO A 17 -5.15 19.62 -4.43
C PRO A 17 -5.85 18.96 -5.61
N ARG A 18 -6.81 18.09 -5.28
CA ARG A 18 -7.72 17.40 -6.20
C ARG A 18 -9.08 17.30 -5.53
N ASP A 19 -10.13 17.13 -6.32
CA ASP A 19 -11.52 17.11 -5.85
C ASP A 19 -11.70 16.21 -4.61
N GLY A 20 -11.99 16.84 -3.47
CA GLY A 20 -12.24 16.17 -2.19
C GLY A 20 -11.03 16.05 -1.24
N ALA A 21 -9.80 16.34 -1.68
CA ALA A 21 -8.62 16.33 -0.82
C ALA A 21 -8.41 17.70 -0.16
N ALA A 22 -8.15 17.72 1.15
CA ALA A 22 -7.75 18.96 1.81
C ALA A 22 -6.37 19.40 1.29
N PRO A 23 -6.15 20.69 1.00
CA PRO A 23 -4.83 21.18 0.59
C PRO A 23 -3.76 20.81 1.62
N GLY A 24 -2.68 20.20 1.17
CA GLY A 24 -1.56 19.80 2.04
C GLY A 24 -1.85 18.59 2.92
N GLN A 25 -2.88 17.79 2.62
CA GLN A 25 -3.15 16.56 3.34
C GLN A 25 -1.97 15.59 3.21
N VAL A 26 -1.33 15.29 4.34
CA VAL A 26 -0.28 14.25 4.44
C VAL A 26 -0.95 12.89 4.35
N ILE A 27 -0.58 12.11 3.34
CA ILE A 27 -1.10 10.76 3.10
C ILE A 27 -0.04 9.66 3.31
N VAL A 28 1.24 10.04 3.38
CA VAL A 28 2.37 9.15 3.70
C VAL A 28 3.28 9.83 4.71
N ARG A 29 3.73 9.09 5.73
CA ARG A 29 4.73 9.53 6.73
C ARG A 29 5.58 8.34 7.16
N VAL A 30 6.84 8.59 7.48
CA VAL A 30 7.72 7.62 8.14
C VAL A 30 7.39 7.56 9.64
N ASP A 31 7.28 6.35 10.18
CA ASP A 31 7.09 6.13 11.63
C ASP A 31 8.18 5.17 12.14
N PRO A 32 9.09 5.64 13.02
CA PRO A 32 10.22 4.84 13.51
C PRO A 32 9.82 3.55 14.21
N ARG A 33 8.57 3.45 14.68
CA ARG A 33 8.06 2.25 15.34
C ARG A 33 8.05 1.04 14.41
N TYR A 34 8.04 1.26 13.09
CA TYR A 34 8.12 0.19 12.09
C TYR A 34 9.56 -0.16 11.68
N PHE A 35 10.58 0.54 12.18
CA PHE A 35 11.96 0.15 11.94
C PHE A 35 12.30 -1.13 12.72
N ARG A 36 12.90 -2.09 12.02
CA ARG A 36 13.37 -3.31 12.64
C ARG A 36 14.81 -3.13 13.14
N PRO A 37 15.15 -3.55 14.37
CA PRO A 37 16.53 -3.49 14.88
C PRO A 37 17.55 -4.22 14.00
N THR A 38 17.09 -5.16 13.18
CA THR A 38 17.88 -5.86 12.19
C THR A 38 17.07 -5.90 10.90
N GLU A 39 17.43 -5.04 9.96
CA GLU A 39 16.77 -4.96 8.66
C GLU A 39 17.44 -5.89 7.65
N VAL A 40 16.65 -6.35 6.67
CA VAL A 40 17.17 -7.09 5.52
C VAL A 40 17.14 -6.14 4.32
N GLU A 41 18.31 -5.68 3.88
CA GLU A 41 18.40 -4.65 2.82
C GLU A 41 17.89 -5.14 1.45
N SER A 42 18.10 -6.41 1.11
CA SER A 42 17.69 -6.95 -0.18
C SER A 42 17.39 -8.44 -0.12
N LEU A 43 16.35 -8.83 -0.85
CA LEU A 43 15.98 -10.22 -1.09
C LEU A 43 15.79 -10.42 -2.60
N LEU A 44 16.67 -11.21 -3.20
CA LEU A 44 16.62 -11.57 -4.61
C LEU A 44 16.79 -13.07 -4.79
N GLY A 45 15.71 -13.77 -5.12
CA GLY A 45 15.70 -15.22 -5.29
C GLY A 45 15.97 -15.67 -6.73
N ASP A 46 16.80 -16.69 -6.90
CA ASP A 46 16.95 -17.39 -8.19
C ASP A 46 16.08 -18.66 -8.25
N ALA A 47 14.98 -18.58 -9.00
CA ALA A 47 14.06 -19.69 -9.21
C ALA A 47 14.44 -20.62 -10.40
N THR A 48 15.69 -20.60 -10.88
CA THR A 48 16.14 -21.41 -12.04
C THR A 48 15.86 -22.90 -11.84
N LYS A 49 16.11 -23.44 -10.65
CA LYS A 49 15.84 -24.85 -10.34
C LYS A 49 14.35 -25.21 -10.45
N ALA A 50 13.46 -24.33 -9.99
CA ALA A 50 12.02 -24.55 -10.07
C ALA A 50 11.53 -24.50 -11.54
N ARG A 51 12.02 -23.55 -12.33
CA ARG A 51 11.74 -23.47 -13.77
C ARG A 51 12.15 -24.76 -14.49
N GLN A 52 13.37 -25.25 -14.25
CA GLN A 52 13.92 -26.41 -14.94
C GLN A 52 13.26 -27.73 -14.52
N LYS A 53 13.04 -27.94 -13.23
CA LYS A 53 12.55 -29.23 -12.71
C LYS A 53 11.04 -29.35 -12.66
N LEU A 54 10.34 -28.23 -12.50
CA LEU A 54 8.89 -28.21 -12.29
C LEU A 54 8.14 -27.53 -13.44
N GLY A 55 8.86 -26.93 -14.41
CA GLY A 55 8.23 -26.07 -15.42
C GLY A 55 7.56 -24.84 -14.81
N TRP A 56 7.88 -24.49 -13.56
CA TRP A 56 7.20 -23.43 -12.83
C TRP A 56 7.64 -22.05 -13.32
N ALA A 57 6.69 -21.15 -13.55
CA ALA A 57 6.92 -19.73 -13.80
C ALA A 57 5.79 -18.90 -13.14
N PRO A 58 6.09 -17.68 -12.64
CA PRO A 58 5.05 -16.81 -12.12
C PRO A 58 4.08 -16.42 -13.24
N LYS A 59 2.78 -16.45 -12.94
CA LYS A 59 1.72 -16.08 -13.89
C LYS A 59 1.25 -14.63 -13.73
N VAL A 60 1.58 -14.01 -12.60
CA VAL A 60 1.18 -12.65 -12.22
C VAL A 60 2.44 -11.80 -12.12
N SER A 61 2.47 -10.67 -12.82
CA SER A 61 3.56 -9.69 -12.72
C SER A 61 3.45 -8.87 -11.43
N PHE A 62 4.50 -8.14 -11.11
CA PHE A 62 4.45 -7.22 -9.96
C PHE A 62 3.39 -6.13 -10.14
N GLU A 63 3.27 -5.54 -11.34
CA GLU A 63 2.24 -4.51 -11.57
C GLU A 63 0.83 -5.08 -11.46
N GLN A 64 0.60 -6.29 -11.97
CA GLN A 64 -0.69 -6.96 -11.86
C GLN A 64 -1.08 -7.24 -10.41
N LEU A 65 -0.13 -7.74 -9.62
CA LEU A 65 -0.34 -7.98 -8.19
C LEU A 65 -0.73 -6.68 -7.46
N VAL A 66 0.03 -5.60 -7.67
CA VAL A 66 -0.26 -4.30 -7.04
C VAL A 66 -1.63 -3.76 -7.48
N ALA A 67 -1.98 -3.88 -8.76
CA ALA A 67 -3.27 -3.43 -9.28
C ALA A 67 -4.44 -4.23 -8.68
N GLU A 68 -4.30 -5.55 -8.58
CA GLU A 68 -5.31 -6.42 -7.96
C GLU A 68 -5.52 -6.07 -6.48
N MET A 69 -4.44 -5.91 -5.71
CA MET A 69 -4.51 -5.55 -4.30
C MET A 69 -5.19 -4.20 -4.07
N VAL A 70 -4.82 -3.17 -4.84
CA VAL A 70 -5.38 -1.82 -4.70
C VAL A 70 -6.86 -1.79 -5.10
N ALA A 71 -7.24 -2.55 -6.13
CA ALA A 71 -8.63 -2.63 -6.56
C ALA A 71 -9.51 -3.26 -5.46
N GLU A 72 -9.04 -4.33 -4.82
CA GLU A 72 -9.77 -4.96 -3.73
C GLU A 72 -9.86 -4.05 -2.50
N ASP A 73 -8.75 -3.44 -2.06
CA ASP A 73 -8.77 -2.48 -0.94
C ASP A 73 -9.72 -1.30 -1.21
N LEU A 74 -9.80 -0.81 -2.46
CA LEU A 74 -10.73 0.24 -2.85
C LEU A 74 -12.19 -0.24 -2.76
N ASN A 75 -12.49 -1.44 -3.27
CA ASN A 75 -13.83 -2.03 -3.17
C ASN A 75 -14.27 -2.16 -1.70
N GLU A 76 -13.36 -2.57 -0.81
CA GLU A 76 -13.63 -2.65 0.62
C GLU A 76 -13.92 -1.27 1.22
N ALA A 77 -13.12 -0.27 0.89
CA ALA A 77 -13.31 1.09 1.34
C ALA A 77 -14.63 1.71 0.85
N GLU A 78 -15.03 1.46 -0.40
CA GLU A 78 -16.31 1.92 -0.96
C GLU A 78 -17.51 1.28 -0.25
N ARG A 79 -17.41 -0.01 0.06
CA ARG A 79 -18.42 -0.74 0.85
C ARG A 79 -18.55 -0.13 2.24
N ASP A 80 -17.45 0.17 2.90
CA ASP A 80 -17.46 0.77 4.24
C ASP A 80 -18.05 2.19 4.21
N GLU A 81 -17.68 3.00 3.22
CA GLU A 81 -18.25 4.34 3.04
C GLU A 81 -19.75 4.30 2.74
N LEU A 82 -20.22 3.30 1.98
CA LEU A 82 -21.66 3.10 1.73
C LEU A 82 -22.41 2.80 3.03
N VAL A 83 -21.88 1.90 3.87
CA VAL A 83 -22.48 1.52 5.16
C VAL A 83 -22.57 2.74 6.09
N LYS A 84 -21.48 3.52 6.20
CA LYS A 84 -21.45 4.76 6.99
C LYS A 84 -22.46 5.79 6.51
N LYS A 85 -22.55 6.02 5.19
CA LYS A 85 -23.51 6.97 4.60
C LYS A 85 -24.97 6.64 4.92
N HIS A 86 -25.28 5.37 5.18
CA HIS A 86 -26.62 4.92 5.55
C HIS A 86 -26.83 4.82 7.07
N GLY A 87 -25.91 5.37 7.88
CA GLY A 87 -26.06 5.48 9.33
C GLY A 87 -25.68 4.21 10.11
N TYR A 88 -25.05 3.23 9.46
CA TYR A 88 -24.60 2.00 10.10
C TYR A 88 -23.12 2.13 10.52
N SER A 89 -22.76 1.43 11.59
CA SER A 89 -21.38 1.33 12.05
C SER A 89 -20.63 0.29 11.22
N VAL A 90 -19.39 0.61 10.84
CA VAL A 90 -18.45 -0.32 10.22
C VAL A 90 -17.50 -0.82 11.32
N PRO A 91 -17.32 -2.14 11.48
CA PRO A 91 -16.35 -2.68 12.43
C PRO A 91 -14.94 -2.18 12.09
N ASN A 92 -14.25 -1.60 13.07
CA ASN A 92 -12.87 -1.18 12.87
C ASN A 92 -11.95 -2.40 13.04
N ALA A 93 -11.39 -2.93 11.95
CA ALA A 93 -10.49 -4.09 11.97
C ALA A 93 -9.08 -3.77 12.54
N ARG A 94 -8.90 -2.60 13.14
CA ARG A 94 -7.65 -2.17 13.80
C ARG A 94 -7.83 -2.13 15.32
N GLU A 95 -7.91 -3.31 15.93
CA GLU A 95 -7.60 -3.56 17.34
C GLU A 95 -6.77 -4.83 17.47
#